data_AF-X1RDE1-F1
#
_entry.id   AF-X1RDE1-F1
#
_cell.length_a   1.000
_cell.length_b   1.000
_cell.length_c   1.000
_cell.angle_alpha   90.00
_cell.angle_beta   90.00
_cell.angle_gamma   90.00
#
_symmetry.space_group_name_H-M   'P 1'
#
loop_
_entity.id
_entity.type
_entity.pdbx_description
1 polymer ?
#
loop_
_entity_poly.entity_id
_entity_poly.type
_entity_poly.pdbx_seq_one_letter_code
_entity_poly.pdbx_strand_id
1 'polypeptide(L)'
;ESFYLLNKAQNWQEFVDALKLFDVPSQSFVYADKEGNIGYYLSGKIPIRAEKAALFPYPGWKEEGKWKGFLKEEEKPNLYNPEEGFVVAANNKIIPDDFPHYMSVDWDAPFRAERIKELLLQLEKHSVETMKVIQNDIFPKQ
;
A
#
# COMPACT_ATOMS: atom_id res chain seq x y z
N GLU A 1 -10.37 16.40 5.29
CA GLU A 1 -10.20 16.11 6.73
C GLU A 1 -9.01 15.20 7.01
N SER A 2 -8.88 14.05 6.33
CA SER A 2 -7.79 13.07 6.52
C SER A 2 -6.37 13.68 6.66
N PHE A 3 -5.88 14.47 5.70
CA PHE A 3 -4.52 15.07 5.80
C PHE A 3 -4.30 15.97 7.01
N TYR A 4 -5.34 16.67 7.47
CA TYR A 4 -5.23 17.48 8.68
C TYR A 4 -5.03 16.61 9.93
N LEU A 5 -5.76 15.50 10.02
CA LEU A 5 -5.62 14.54 11.11
C LEU A 5 -4.30 13.76 11.01
N LEU A 6 -3.87 13.38 9.80
CA LEU A 6 -2.57 12.76 9.56
C LEU A 6 -1.42 13.63 10.08
N ASN A 7 -1.46 14.94 9.80
CA ASN A 7 -0.44 15.88 10.28
C ASN A 7 -0.43 16.04 11.81
N LYS A 8 -1.47 15.56 12.50
CA LYS A 8 -1.60 15.62 13.96
C LYS A 8 -1.44 14.27 14.64
N ALA A 9 -1.51 13.17 13.89
CA ALA A 9 -1.46 11.82 14.44
C ALA A 9 -0.18 11.60 15.25
N GLN A 10 -0.32 11.12 16.48
CA GLN A 10 0.79 10.88 17.40
C GLN A 10 1.20 9.41 17.47
N ASN A 11 0.41 8.50 16.91
CA ASN A 11 0.60 7.06 16.97
C ASN A 11 -0.05 6.38 15.76
N TRP A 12 0.20 5.08 15.62
CA TRP A 12 -0.34 4.24 14.55
C TRP A 12 -1.87 4.27 14.47
N GLN A 13 -2.56 4.21 15.61
CA GLN A 13 -4.02 4.17 15.63
C GLN A 13 -4.63 5.45 15.08
N GLU A 14 -4.13 6.62 15.52
CA GLU A 14 -4.57 7.92 15.00
C GLU A 14 -4.24 8.09 13.52
N PHE A 15 -3.10 7.56 13.06
CA PHE A 15 -2.72 7.55 11.66
C PHE A 15 -3.71 6.73 10.82
N VAL A 16 -4.04 5.51 11.24
CA VAL A 16 -5.03 4.65 10.57
C VAL A 16 -6.42 5.29 10.60
N ASP A 17 -6.84 5.85 11.73
CA ASP A 17 -8.16 6.50 11.84
C ASP A 17 -8.27 7.74 10.93
N ALA A 18 -7.18 8.50 10.74
CA ALA A 18 -7.13 9.57 9.77
C ALA A 18 -7.24 9.05 8.32
N LEU A 19 -6.67 7.86 8.01
CA LEU A 19 -6.73 7.25 6.68
C LEU A 19 -8.07 6.59 6.37
N LYS A 20 -8.87 6.20 7.37
CA LYS A 20 -10.27 5.76 7.16
C LYS A 20 -11.15 6.85 6.54
N LEU A 21 -10.76 8.12 6.68
CA LEU A 21 -11.42 9.26 6.03
C LEU A 21 -10.88 9.58 4.62
N PHE A 22 -9.87 8.83 4.16
CA PHE A 22 -9.25 9.03 2.85
C PHE A 22 -9.85 8.06 1.82
N ASP A 23 -10.96 8.48 1.20
CA ASP A 23 -11.73 7.63 0.29
C ASP A 23 -11.10 7.46 -1.09
N VAL A 24 -10.48 8.51 -1.65
CA VAL A 24 -9.93 8.51 -3.00
C VAL A 24 -8.80 9.55 -3.17
N PRO A 25 -7.84 9.31 -4.07
CA PRO A 25 -7.55 8.03 -4.73
C PRO A 25 -6.96 7.01 -3.74
N SER A 26 -7.08 5.70 -3.97
CA SER A 26 -6.36 4.72 -3.13
C SER A 26 -4.85 4.96 -3.19
N GLN A 27 -4.20 4.96 -2.03
CA GLN A 27 -2.76 5.17 -1.88
C GLN A 27 -2.16 4.18 -0.88
N SER A 28 -0.92 3.78 -1.17
CA SER A 28 -0.04 3.07 -0.26
C SER A 28 0.59 4.07 0.70
N PHE A 29 0.13 4.12 1.95
CA PHE A 29 0.70 4.98 2.97
C PHE A 29 1.71 4.20 3.82
N VAL A 30 2.93 4.74 3.96
CA VAL A 30 3.96 4.22 4.86
C VAL A 30 4.05 5.08 6.12
N TYR A 31 4.29 4.44 7.26
CA TYR A 31 4.31 5.05 8.58
C TYR A 31 5.66 4.84 9.27
N ALA A 32 6.10 5.84 10.02
CA ALA A 32 7.21 5.74 10.97
C ALA A 32 7.00 6.75 12.12
N ASP A 33 7.41 6.41 13.34
CA ASP A 33 7.35 7.31 14.49
C ASP A 33 8.65 7.35 15.33
N LYS A 34 8.65 8.22 16.35
CA LYS A 34 9.78 8.43 17.26
C LYS A 34 10.01 7.29 18.26
N GLU A 35 9.04 6.39 18.41
CA GLU A 35 9.13 5.21 19.28
C GLU A 35 9.77 4.02 18.53
N GLY A 36 10.03 4.19 17.23
CA GLY A 36 10.65 3.19 16.37
C GLY A 36 9.63 2.29 15.67
N ASN A 37 8.34 2.62 15.73
CA ASN A 37 7.34 1.84 15.03
C ASN A 37 7.31 2.20 13.54
N ILE A 38 7.02 1.20 12.70
CA ILE A 38 6.86 1.36 11.26
C ILE A 38 5.60 0.63 10.78
N GLY A 39 5.03 1.07 9.68
CA GLY A 39 3.84 0.41 9.15
C GLY A 39 3.50 0.77 7.71
N TYR A 40 2.48 0.09 7.22
CA TYR A 40 1.88 0.25 5.90
C TYR A 40 0.37 0.19 6.03
N TYR A 41 -0.33 1.09 5.35
CA TYR A 41 -1.78 1.06 5.25
C TYR A 41 -2.24 1.39 3.83
N LEU A 42 -3.05 0.52 3.23
CA LEU A 42 -3.73 0.81 1.98
C LEU A 42 -5.01 1.61 2.25
N SER A 43 -4.99 2.88 1.85
CA SER A 43 -6.15 3.77 1.95
C SER A 43 -7.11 3.65 0.75
N GLY A 44 -8.27 4.27 0.89
CA GLY A 44 -9.27 4.39 -0.16
C GLY A 44 -10.46 3.44 0.00
N LYS A 45 -11.53 3.76 -0.73
CA LYS A 45 -12.74 2.93 -0.86
C LYS A 45 -12.57 1.98 -2.04
N ILE A 46 -12.34 0.71 -1.72
CA ILE A 46 -12.13 -0.33 -2.71
C ILE A 46 -13.43 -1.11 -2.91
N PRO A 47 -14.09 -0.98 -4.06
CA PRO A 47 -15.36 -1.66 -4.30
C PRO A 47 -15.18 -3.17 -4.52
N ILE A 48 -16.11 -3.95 -3.99
CA ILE A 48 -16.16 -5.40 -4.21
C ILE A 48 -16.83 -5.64 -5.57
N ARG A 49 -16.04 -6.05 -6.56
CA ARG A 49 -16.47 -6.30 -7.95
C ARG A 49 -16.32 -7.77 -8.33
N ALA A 50 -17.06 -8.21 -9.34
CA ALA A 50 -16.73 -9.45 -10.04
C ALA A 50 -15.47 -9.24 -10.90
N GLU A 51 -14.52 -10.18 -10.82
CA GLU A 51 -13.17 -10.08 -11.41
C GLU A 51 -13.17 -9.68 -12.90
N LYS A 52 -14.12 -10.19 -13.69
CA LYS A 52 -14.23 -9.94 -15.14
C LYS A 52 -14.68 -8.53 -15.51
N ALA A 53 -15.04 -7.68 -14.53
CA ALA A 53 -15.65 -6.38 -14.77
C ALA A 53 -14.69 -5.19 -14.76
N ALA A 54 -13.38 -5.41 -14.53
CA ALA A 54 -12.47 -4.32 -14.24
C ALA A 54 -11.58 -3.84 -15.40
N LEU A 55 -11.43 -4.63 -16.47
CA LEU A 55 -10.54 -4.31 -17.61
C LEU A 55 -11.22 -3.52 -18.73
N PHE A 56 -12.53 -3.69 -18.89
CA PHE A 56 -13.30 -3.10 -19.98
C PHE A 56 -14.60 -2.52 -19.43
N PRO A 57 -15.23 -1.57 -20.16
CA PRO A 57 -16.56 -1.12 -19.82
C PRO A 57 -17.51 -2.31 -19.62
N TYR A 58 -18.14 -2.37 -18.45
CA TYR A 58 -19.09 -3.41 -18.14
C TYR A 58 -20.51 -3.00 -18.54
N PRO A 59 -21.33 -3.90 -19.12
CA PRO A 59 -22.74 -3.61 -19.39
C PRO A 59 -23.50 -3.23 -18.11
N GLY A 60 -23.82 -1.94 -17.93
CA GLY A 60 -24.40 -1.42 -16.68
C GLY A 60 -25.81 -1.95 -16.35
N TRP A 61 -26.49 -2.58 -17.31
CA TRP A 61 -27.79 -3.20 -17.12
C TRP A 61 -27.73 -4.63 -16.55
N LYS A 62 -26.53 -5.20 -16.40
CA LYS A 62 -26.33 -6.56 -15.86
C LYS A 62 -26.07 -6.50 -14.35
N GLU A 63 -26.84 -7.28 -13.59
CA GLU A 63 -26.71 -7.35 -12.12
C GLU A 63 -25.31 -7.83 -11.67
N GLU A 64 -24.67 -8.69 -12.47
CA GLU A 64 -23.35 -9.24 -12.20
C GLU A 64 -22.23 -8.18 -12.18
N GLY A 65 -22.48 -7.02 -12.79
CA GLY A 65 -21.54 -5.89 -12.82
C GLY A 65 -21.68 -4.92 -11.66
N LYS A 66 -22.75 -5.03 -10.87
CA LYS A 66 -22.99 -4.13 -9.74
C LYS A 66 -21.98 -4.38 -8.63
N TRP A 67 -21.54 -3.30 -7.99
CA TRP A 67 -20.65 -3.38 -6.84
C TRP A 67 -21.40 -3.94 -5.63
N LYS A 68 -20.77 -4.86 -4.91
CA LYS A 68 -21.32 -5.49 -3.70
C LYS A 68 -20.86 -4.77 -2.44
N GLY A 69 -20.90 -3.44 -2.46
CA GLY A 69 -20.33 -2.59 -1.43
C GLY A 69 -18.82 -2.38 -1.60
N PHE A 70 -18.15 -2.13 -0.47
CA PHE A 70 -16.72 -1.85 -0.39
C PHE A 70 -16.04 -2.82 0.59
N LEU A 71 -14.74 -3.07 0.40
CA LEU A 71 -13.92 -3.76 1.39
C LEU A 71 -14.06 -3.09 2.75
N LYS A 72 -14.17 -3.91 3.79
CA LYS A 72 -14.15 -3.41 5.18
C LYS A 72 -12.74 -2.95 5.53
N GLU A 73 -12.62 -2.07 6.50
CA GLU A 73 -11.32 -1.51 6.91
C GLU A 73 -10.36 -2.60 7.40
N GLU A 74 -10.88 -3.66 8.04
CA GLU A 74 -10.09 -4.78 8.56
C GLU A 74 -9.61 -5.74 7.46
N GLU A 75 -10.25 -5.69 6.28
CA GLU A 75 -9.89 -6.50 5.10
C GLU A 75 -8.85 -5.79 4.22
N LYS A 76 -8.58 -4.50 4.46
CA LYS A 76 -7.60 -3.75 3.68
C LYS A 76 -6.18 -4.20 4.02
N PRO A 77 -5.31 -4.37 3.02
CA PRO A 77 -3.88 -4.63 3.24
C PRO A 77 -3.27 -3.59 4.20
N ASN A 78 -2.73 -4.08 5.30
CA ASN A 78 -2.04 -3.29 6.30
C ASN A 78 -0.95 -4.13 6.99
N LEU A 79 0.05 -3.45 7.55
CA LEU A 79 1.19 -4.05 8.22
C LEU A 79 1.68 -3.10 9.31
N TYR A 80 2.02 -3.61 10.49
CA TYR A 80 2.56 -2.81 11.58
C TYR A 80 3.67 -3.60 12.28
N ASN A 81 4.85 -2.98 12.43
CA ASN A 81 6.06 -3.57 12.99
C ASN A 81 6.36 -5.00 12.47
N PRO A 82 6.57 -5.16 11.14
CA PRO A 82 6.92 -6.46 10.58
C PRO A 82 8.25 -6.97 11.12
N GLU A 83 8.38 -8.30 11.27
CA GLU A 83 9.62 -8.95 11.68
C GLU A 83 10.81 -8.63 10.76
N GLU A 84 10.54 -8.34 9.48
CA GLU A 84 11.54 -7.95 8.49
C GLU A 84 12.21 -6.60 8.79
N GLY A 85 11.62 -5.77 9.67
CA GLY A 85 12.25 -4.53 10.14
C GLY A 85 12.22 -3.36 9.17
N PHE A 86 11.57 -3.50 8.01
CA PHE A 86 11.32 -2.42 7.07
C PHE A 86 9.99 -2.58 6.32
N VAL A 87 9.57 -1.51 5.65
CA VAL A 87 8.39 -1.48 4.78
C VAL A 87 8.81 -0.94 3.41
N VAL A 88 8.44 -1.65 2.33
CA VAL A 88 8.67 -1.21 0.96
C VAL A 88 7.34 -1.17 0.22
N ALA A 89 7.03 -0.02 -0.39
CA ALA A 89 5.90 0.15 -1.28
C ALA A 89 6.37 0.89 -2.53
N ALA A 90 6.38 0.21 -3.67
CA ALA A 90 6.89 0.75 -4.93
C ALA A 90 5.97 0.39 -6.11
N ASN A 91 4.65 0.51 -5.90
CA ASN A 91 3.58 0.22 -6.88
C ASN A 91 3.50 -1.25 -7.35
N ASN A 92 4.36 -2.12 -6.81
CA ASN A 92 4.29 -3.57 -6.95
C ASN A 92 3.00 -4.13 -6.34
N LYS A 93 2.67 -5.38 -6.69
CA LYS A 93 1.55 -6.11 -6.08
C LYS A 93 1.73 -6.20 -4.56
N ILE A 94 0.68 -5.83 -3.80
CA ILE A 94 0.66 -5.74 -2.33
C ILE A 94 -0.22 -6.80 -1.65
N ILE A 95 -0.82 -7.69 -2.44
CA ILE A 95 -1.71 -8.75 -1.97
C ILE A 95 -1.19 -10.10 -2.46
N PRO A 96 -1.44 -11.20 -1.73
CA PRO A 96 -1.13 -12.54 -2.21
C PRO A 96 -2.00 -12.91 -3.42
N ASP A 97 -1.61 -13.95 -4.15
CA ASP A 97 -2.31 -14.41 -5.35
C ASP A 97 -3.72 -14.95 -5.05
N ASP A 98 -3.95 -15.42 -3.83
CA ASP A 98 -5.22 -15.97 -3.34
C ASP A 98 -6.08 -14.94 -2.59
N PHE A 99 -5.76 -13.64 -2.67
CA PHE A 99 -6.57 -12.60 -2.05
C PHE A 99 -8.01 -12.63 -2.60
N PRO A 100 -9.05 -12.67 -1.74
CA PRO A 100 -10.41 -13.06 -2.15
C PRO A 100 -11.15 -12.01 -2.98
N HIS A 101 -10.60 -10.80 -3.09
CA HIS A 101 -11.24 -9.68 -3.78
C HIS A 101 -10.36 -9.13 -4.89
N TYR A 102 -11.01 -8.77 -6.00
CA TYR A 102 -10.33 -8.05 -7.06
C TYR A 102 -9.79 -6.70 -6.54
N MET A 103 -8.50 -6.43 -6.77
CA MET A 103 -7.83 -5.18 -6.40
C MET A 103 -7.40 -4.38 -7.62
N SER A 104 -6.46 -4.95 -8.39
CA SER A 104 -5.97 -4.41 -9.66
C SER A 104 -5.46 -5.54 -10.53
N VAL A 105 -5.55 -5.35 -11.84
CA VAL A 105 -4.85 -6.13 -12.88
C VAL A 105 -3.53 -5.48 -13.29
N ASP A 106 -3.37 -4.20 -12.99
CA ASP A 106 -2.24 -3.38 -13.39
C ASP A 106 -1.47 -3.00 -12.12
N TRP A 107 -0.38 -3.72 -11.91
CA TRP A 107 0.62 -3.44 -10.88
C TRP A 107 1.93 -3.18 -11.60
N ASP A 108 2.73 -2.27 -11.06
CA ASP A 108 4.03 -2.04 -11.66
C ASP A 108 4.94 -3.26 -11.43
N ALA A 109 5.91 -3.47 -12.32
CA ALA A 109 6.85 -4.58 -12.19
C ALA A 109 7.60 -4.48 -10.84
N PRO A 110 7.90 -5.61 -10.17
CA PRO A 110 8.41 -5.59 -8.80
C PRO A 110 9.86 -5.08 -8.70
N PHE A 111 10.53 -4.80 -9.81
CA PHE A 111 11.97 -4.49 -9.87
C PHE A 111 12.40 -3.40 -8.89
N ARG A 112 11.64 -2.32 -8.75
CA ARG A 112 11.95 -1.23 -7.79
C ARG A 112 11.80 -1.70 -6.35
N ALA A 113 10.73 -2.43 -6.04
CA ALA A 113 10.51 -2.96 -4.70
C ALA A 113 11.61 -3.96 -4.30
N GLU A 114 11.95 -4.87 -5.21
CA GLU A 114 13.03 -5.83 -5.02
C GLU A 114 14.38 -5.14 -4.87
N ARG A 115 14.69 -4.14 -5.72
CA ARG A 115 15.95 -3.40 -5.64
C ARG A 115 16.09 -2.63 -4.32
N ILE A 116 15.02 -1.99 -3.86
CA ILE A 116 15.01 -1.31 -2.56
C ILE A 116 15.24 -2.33 -1.44
N LYS A 117 14.54 -3.47 -1.46
CA LYS A 117 14.70 -4.55 -0.47
C LYS A 117 16.12 -5.13 -0.48
N GLU A 118 16.69 -5.40 -1.64
CA GLU A 118 18.08 -5.86 -1.79
C GLU A 118 19.07 -4.89 -1.13
N LEU A 119 18.90 -3.58 -1.36
CA LEU A 119 19.79 -2.56 -0.79
C LEU A 119 19.58 -2.38 0.72
N LEU A 120 18.33 -2.49 1.21
CA LEU A 120 18.01 -2.44 2.63
C LEU A 120 18.60 -3.63 3.40
N LEU A 121 18.68 -4.79 2.76
CA LEU A 121 19.24 -6.00 3.38
C LEU A 121 20.78 -6.03 3.43
N GLN A 122 21.47 -5.07 2.79
CA GLN A 122 22.94 -5.03 2.79
C GLN A 122 23.53 -4.55 4.11
N LEU A 123 22.75 -3.85 4.94
CA LEU A 123 23.20 -3.29 6.21
C LEU A 123 22.18 -3.62 7.30
N GLU A 124 22.66 -3.99 8.48
CA GLU A 124 21.80 -4.15 9.67
C GLU A 124 21.17 -2.81 10.09
N LYS A 125 21.88 -1.70 9.85
CA LYS A 125 21.44 -0.36 10.21
C LYS A 125 21.78 0.65 9.12
N HIS A 126 20.76 1.35 8.64
CA HIS A 126 20.91 2.43 7.68
C HIS A 126 21.09 3.79 8.35
N SER A 127 21.99 4.61 7.80
CA SER A 127 22.07 6.05 8.06
C SER A 127 21.32 6.85 6.99
N VAL A 128 21.13 8.14 7.23
CA VAL A 128 20.56 9.08 6.25
C VAL A 128 21.36 9.06 4.93
N GLU A 129 22.68 8.95 4.99
CA GLU A 129 23.56 8.88 3.83
C GLU A 129 23.29 7.60 3.03
N THR A 130 23.16 6.46 3.68
CA THR A 130 22.85 5.19 3.00
C THR A 130 21.45 5.20 2.39
N MET A 131 20.47 5.83 3.04
CA MET A 131 19.13 5.99 2.47
C MET A 131 19.11 6.91 1.24
N LYS A 132 19.95 7.94 1.20
CA LYS A 132 20.14 8.77 -0.01
C LYS A 132 20.70 7.95 -1.17
N VAL A 133 21.61 7.02 -0.91
CA VAL A 133 22.11 6.12 -1.97
C VAL A 133 20.97 5.28 -2.54
N ILE A 134 20.12 4.69 -1.69
CA ILE A 134 18.94 3.92 -2.13
C ILE A 134 17.99 4.81 -2.95
N GLN A 135 17.69 6.01 -2.46
CA GLN A 135 16.80 6.96 -3.15
C GLN A 135 17.28 7.33 -4.55
N ASN A 136 18.60 7.42 -4.74
CA ASN A 136 19.24 7.81 -5.99
C ASN A 136 19.76 6.62 -6.81
N ASP A 137 19.36 5.38 -6.47
CA ASP A 137 19.73 4.20 -7.24
C ASP A 137 19.15 4.29 -8.65
N ILE A 138 20.01 4.12 -9.66
CA ILE A 138 19.66 4.17 -11.09
C ILE A 138 19.91 2.83 -11.77
N PHE A 139 20.05 1.74 -11.01
CA PHE A 139 20.42 0.44 -11.55
C PHE A 139 19.28 -0.11 -12.43
N PRO A 140 19.51 -0.42 -13.71
CA PRO A 140 18.49 -1.00 -14.56
C PRO A 140 18.38 -2.51 -14.27
N LYS A 141 17.30 -2.94 -13.60
CA LYS A 141 16.85 -4.34 -13.63
C LYS A 141 16.01 -4.51 -14.90
N GLN A 142 16.52 -5.30 -15.85
CA GLN A 142 15.76 -5.76 -17.03
C GLN A 142 14.89 -6.95 -16.66
#